data_AF-A0A821IWU0-F1
#
_entry.id   AF-A0A821IWU0-F1
#
_cell.length_a   1.000
_cell.length_b   1.000
_cell.length_c   1.000
_cell.angle_alpha   90.00
_cell.angle_beta   90.00
_cell.angle_gamma   90.00
#
_symmetry.space_group_name_H-M   'P 1'
#
loop_
_entity.id
_entity.type
_entity.pdbx_description
1 polymer ?
#
loop_
_entity_poly.entity_id
_entity_poly.type
_entity_poly.pdbx_seq_one_letter_code
_entity_poly.pdbx_strand_id
1 'polypeptide(L)'
;MLKIVRHEDSDVEFGLIWNWRIIRGRRFIGHRGAIPGVTNIMMANEKRTLGVIILSNGDISKDDDQAKKVYETIINIMLQLFDCFEE
;
A
#
# COMPACT_ATOMS: atom_id res chain seq x y z
N MET A 1 -19.90 -8.84 -2.10
CA MET A 1 -18.68 -9.16 -1.32
C MET A 1 -17.49 -8.68 -2.16
N LEU A 2 -16.80 -7.61 -1.75
CA LEU A 2 -15.66 -7.05 -2.47
C LEU A 2 -14.47 -8.01 -2.34
N LYS A 3 -13.99 -8.58 -3.45
CA LYS A 3 -12.85 -9.49 -3.49
C LYS A 3 -11.58 -8.67 -3.65
N ILE A 4 -10.89 -8.38 -2.55
CA ILE A 4 -9.56 -7.76 -2.59
C ILE A 4 -8.57 -8.86 -2.99
N VAL A 5 -8.00 -8.77 -4.18
CA VAL A 5 -6.92 -9.66 -4.62
C VAL A 5 -5.67 -9.31 -3.80
N ARG A 6 -5.10 -10.32 -3.11
CA ARG A 6 -3.84 -10.16 -2.37
C ARG A 6 -2.70 -10.38 -3.35
N HIS A 7 -1.81 -9.39 -3.45
CA HIS A 7 -0.64 -9.44 -4.35
C HIS A 7 0.68 -9.66 -3.60
N GLU A 8 0.65 -9.85 -2.26
CA GLU A 8 1.84 -10.04 -1.43
C GLU A 8 1.58 -11.04 -0.29
N ASP A 9 2.59 -11.85 0.03
CA ASP A 9 2.76 -12.56 1.31
C ASP A 9 3.33 -11.57 2.35
N SER A 10 2.54 -10.56 2.71
CA SER A 10 2.91 -9.64 3.80
C SER A 10 2.35 -10.18 5.11
N ASP A 11 3.16 -10.25 6.17
CA ASP A 11 2.65 -10.42 7.53
C ASP A 11 1.78 -9.20 7.88
N VAL A 12 0.47 -9.42 7.97
CA VAL A 12 -0.51 -8.35 8.26
C VAL A 12 -1.05 -8.52 9.67
N GLU A 13 -0.69 -7.61 10.56
CA GLU A 13 -1.32 -7.47 11.88
C GLU A 13 -2.39 -6.38 11.81
N PHE A 14 -3.57 -6.64 12.36
CA PHE A 14 -4.70 -5.70 12.31
C PHE A 14 -4.94 -5.05 13.68
N GLY A 15 -5.27 -3.76 13.66
CA GLY A 15 -5.75 -2.99 14.80
C GLY A 15 -7.13 -2.36 14.53
N LEU A 16 -7.39 -1.19 15.12
CA LEU A 16 -8.63 -0.43 14.88
C LEU A 16 -8.61 0.20 13.47
N ILE A 17 -9.00 -0.54 12.43
CA ILE A 17 -8.98 -0.16 11.00
C ILE A 17 -7.58 -0.15 10.39
N TRP A 18 -6.53 0.14 11.16
CA TRP A 18 -5.15 0.12 10.67
C TRP A 18 -4.58 -1.29 10.55
N ASN A 19 -3.65 -1.46 9.63
CA ASN A 19 -2.87 -2.67 9.47
C ASN A 19 -1.37 -2.36 9.49
N TRP A 20 -0.60 -3.19 10.19
CA TRP A 20 0.84 -3.23 10.05
C TRP A 20 1.22 -4.08 8.85
N ARG A 21 2.23 -3.67 8.10
CA ARG A 21 2.79 -4.45 6.99
C ARG A 21 4.29 -4.38 6.99
N ILE A 22 4.90 -5.51 6.64
CA ILE A 22 6.32 -5.56 6.27
C ILE A 22 6.40 -5.52 4.75
N ILE A 23 6.95 -4.44 4.21
CA ILE A 23 7.17 -4.26 2.76
C ILE A 23 8.67 -4.11 2.57
N ARG A 24 9.30 -5.07 1.87
CA ARG A 24 10.77 -5.13 1.66
C ARG A 24 11.57 -4.97 2.97
N GLY A 25 11.14 -5.64 4.03
CA GLY A 25 11.82 -5.62 5.34
C GLY A 25 11.55 -4.38 6.20
N ARG A 26 10.80 -3.38 5.72
CA ARG A 26 10.41 -2.20 6.50
C ARG A 26 9.00 -2.34 7.04
N ARG A 27 8.81 -2.00 8.31
CA ARG A 27 7.50 -2.02 8.96
C ARG A 27 6.78 -0.69 8.77
N PHE A 28 5.55 -0.77 8.26
CA PHE A 28 4.66 0.36 8.07
C PHE A 28 3.35 0.13 8.81
N ILE A 29 2.71 1.22 9.26
CA ILE A 29 1.32 1.21 9.74
C ILE A 29 0.47 2.03 8.78
N GLY A 30 -0.68 1.50 8.38
CA GLY A 30 -1.48 2.19 7.40
C GLY A 30 -2.80 1.53 7.08
N HIS A 31 -3.42 1.99 6.01
CA HIS A 31 -4.57 1.37 5.40
C HIS A 31 -4.50 1.51 3.88
N ARG A 32 -5.07 0.54 3.18
CA ARG A 32 -5.20 0.54 1.71
C ARG A 32 -6.65 0.28 1.35
N GLY A 33 -7.13 0.99 0.36
CA GLY A 33 -8.47 0.78 -0.19
C GLY A 33 -8.41 0.69 -1.70
N ALA A 34 -9.24 -0.18 -2.28
CA ALA A 34 -9.43 -0.23 -3.72
C ALA A 34 -10.86 -0.61 -4.09
N ILE A 35 -11.32 0.03 -5.15
CA ILE A 35 -12.54 -0.27 -5.88
C ILE A 35 -12.19 -0.18 -7.38
N PRO A 36 -13.01 -0.71 -8.29
CA PRO A 36 -12.73 -0.58 -9.73
C PRO A 36 -12.45 0.87 -10.13
N GLY A 37 -11.30 1.10 -10.75
CA GLY A 37 -10.83 2.41 -11.19
C GLY A 37 -10.15 3.29 -10.14
N VAL A 38 -10.01 2.85 -8.88
CA VAL A 38 -9.35 3.63 -7.81
C VAL A 38 -8.52 2.75 -6.88
N THR A 39 -7.31 3.20 -6.59
CA THR A 39 -6.44 2.63 -5.55
C THR A 39 -5.86 3.72 -4.68
N ASN A 40 -6.04 3.56 -3.37
CA ASN A 40 -5.53 4.48 -2.36
C ASN A 40 -4.63 3.74 -1.37
N ILE A 41 -3.50 4.34 -1.02
CA ILE A 41 -2.59 3.85 0.02
C ILE A 41 -2.29 4.99 0.98
N MET A 42 -2.42 4.73 2.27
CA MET A 42 -1.99 5.61 3.35
C MET A 42 -1.11 4.80 4.28
N MET A 43 0.17 5.16 4.39
CA MET A 43 1.14 4.46 5.23
C MET A 43 1.96 5.48 6.01
N ALA A 44 2.35 5.12 7.24
CA ALA A 44 3.35 5.81 8.02
C ALA A 44 4.49 4.84 8.36
N ASN A 45 5.70 5.37 8.50
CA ASN A 45 6.86 4.59 8.94
C ASN A 45 6.67 4.08 10.38
N GLU A 46 7.52 3.13 10.78
CA GLU A 46 7.44 2.51 12.12
C GLU A 46 7.51 3.53 13.26
N LYS A 47 8.36 4.57 13.11
CA LYS A 47 8.52 5.65 14.08
C LYS A 47 7.38 6.68 14.05
N ARG A 48 6.48 6.62 13.06
CA ARG A 48 5.36 7.54 12.84
C ARG A 48 5.79 9.01 12.70
N THR A 49 6.99 9.24 12.18
CA THR A 49 7.55 10.56 11.90
C THR A 49 7.27 11.02 10.47
N LEU A 50 7.01 10.08 9.56
CA LEU A 50 6.70 10.35 8.17
C LEU A 50 5.49 9.51 7.73
N GLY A 51 4.59 10.14 6.99
CA GLY A 51 3.42 9.50 6.40
C GLY A 51 3.28 9.86 4.92
N VAL A 52 2.89 8.89 4.12
CA VAL A 52 2.64 9.02 2.68
C VAL A 52 1.21 8.62 2.38
N ILE A 53 0.51 9.48 1.63
CA ILE A 53 -0.82 9.19 1.08
C ILE A 53 -0.73 9.27 -0.44
N ILE A 54 -1.13 8.20 -1.12
CA ILE A 54 -1.26 8.14 -2.57
C ILE A 54 -2.72 7.87 -2.89
N LEU A 55 -3.31 8.77 -3.70
CA LEU A 55 -4.62 8.61 -4.29
C LEU A 55 -4.44 8.48 -5.80
N SER A 56 -4.92 7.39 -6.39
CA SER A 56 -4.76 7.14 -7.81
C SER A 56 -6.05 6.62 -8.44
N ASN A 57 -6.21 6.91 -9.73
CA ASN A 57 -7.16 6.23 -10.61
C ASN A 57 -6.61 4.90 -11.17
N GLY A 58 -5.54 4.36 -10.57
CA GLY A 58 -5.01 3.06 -10.92
C GLY A 58 -5.94 1.96 -10.43
N ASP A 59 -6.34 1.06 -11.33
CA ASP A 59 -7.22 -0.06 -10.99
C ASP A 59 -6.39 -1.31 -10.65
N ILE A 60 -6.58 -1.84 -9.44
CA ILE A 60 -5.99 -3.09 -8.97
C ILE A 60 -7.05 -4.18 -8.70
N SER A 61 -8.32 -3.89 -9.00
CA SER A 61 -9.44 -4.75 -8.59
C SER A 61 -9.54 -6.03 -9.42
N LYS A 62 -8.78 -6.08 -10.52
CA LYS A 62 -8.70 -7.22 -11.45
C LYS A 62 -7.49 -8.08 -11.11
N ASP A 63 -7.60 -9.38 -11.39
CA ASP A 63 -6.48 -10.31 -11.28
C ASP A 63 -5.80 -10.48 -12.65
N ASP A 64 -5.22 -9.39 -13.15
CA ASP A 64 -4.47 -9.36 -14.40
C ASP A 64 -3.10 -8.70 -14.23
N ASP A 65 -2.24 -8.86 -15.24
CA ASP A 65 -0.86 -8.35 -15.17
C ASP A 65 -0.79 -6.82 -15.17
N GLN A 66 -1.80 -6.15 -15.71
CA GLN A 66 -1.87 -4.69 -15.68
C GLN A 66 -2.15 -4.19 -14.26
N ALA A 67 -3.12 -4.80 -13.56
CA ALA A 67 -3.44 -4.52 -12.17
C ALA A 67 -2.24 -4.77 -11.24
N LYS A 68 -1.49 -5.86 -11.46
CA LYS A 68 -0.24 -6.13 -10.74
C LYS A 68 0.80 -5.03 -10.96
N LYS A 69 1.03 -4.61 -12.21
CA LYS A 69 1.98 -3.52 -12.53
C LYS A 69 1.56 -2.19 -11.91
N VAL A 70 0.27 -1.87 -11.91
CA VAL A 70 -0.27 -0.67 -11.25
C VAL A 70 0.05 -0.72 -9.75
N TYR A 71 -0.23 -1.86 -9.10
CA TYR A 71 0.06 -2.04 -7.69
C TYR A 71 1.55 -1.87 -7.37
N GLU A 72 2.42 -2.57 -8.10
CA GLU A 72 3.88 -2.48 -7.94
C GLU A 72 4.38 -1.04 -8.13
N THR A 73 3.83 -0.32 -9.11
CA THR A 73 4.18 1.08 -9.37
C THR A 73 3.83 1.97 -8.17
N ILE A 74 2.62 1.83 -7.63
CA ILE A 74 2.18 2.62 -6.46
C ILE A 74 3.06 2.30 -5.24
N ILE A 75 3.37 1.03 -4.99
CA ILE A 75 4.26 0.63 -3.88
C ILE A 75 5.67 1.19 -4.08
N ASN A 76 6.22 1.12 -5.30
CA ASN A 76 7.54 1.68 -5.60
C ASN A 76 7.58 3.20 -5.38
N ILE A 77 6.56 3.94 -5.82
CA ILE A 77 6.46 5.39 -5.57
C ILE A 77 6.41 5.66 -4.07
N MET A 78 5.59 4.92 -3.32
CA MET A 78 5.49 5.07 -1.87
C MET A 78 6.86 4.87 -1.19
N LEU A 79 7.57 3.78 -1.54
CA LEU A 79 8.89 3.50 -0.97
C LEU A 79 9.92 4.59 -1.32
N GLN A 80 9.93 5.08 -2.57
CA GLN A 80 10.81 6.18 -2.98
C GLN A 80 10.52 7.47 -2.20
N LEU A 81 9.25 7.77 -1.92
CA LEU A 81 8.89 8.92 -1.09
C LEU A 81 9.41 8.76 0.34
N PHE A 82 9.27 7.57 0.93
CA PHE A 82 9.88 7.31 2.23
C PHE A 82 11.41 7.42 2.17
N ASP A 83 12.08 6.85 1.18
CA ASP A 83 13.54 6.95 1.02
C ASP A 83 14.03 8.39 0.84
N CYS A 84 13.21 9.27 0.26
CA CYS A 84 13.55 10.67 0.02
C CYS A 84 13.40 11.56 1.26
N PHE A 85 12.48 11.22 2.17
CA PHE A 85 12.07 12.09 3.27
C PHE A 85 12.32 11.48 4.67
N GLU A 86 12.72 10.22 4.75
CA GLU A 86 13.09 9.56 5.99
C GLU A 86 14.60 9.74 6.24
N GLU A 87 14.94 10.44 7.33
CA GLU A 87 16.32 10.70 7.80
C GLU A 87 16.97 9.46 8.45
#